data_AF-A0A7J2PWH9-F1
#
_entry.id   AF-A0A7J2PWH9-F1
#
_cell.length_a   1.000
_cell.length_b   1.000
_cell.length_c   1.000
_cell.angle_alpha   90.00
_cell.angle_beta   90.00
_cell.angle_gamma   90.00
#
_symmetry.space_group_name_H-M   'P 1'
#
loop_
_entity.id
_entity.type
_entity.pdbx_description
1 polymer ?
#
loop_
_entity_poly.entity_id
_entity_poly.type
_entity_poly.pdbx_seq_one_letter_code
_entity_poly.pdbx_strand_id
1 'polypeptide(L)' 'MANYRTVRVPEELVETVLSLIKKRKELGYRSHSEFIIDAVRRRVEELLRNNEKQKN' A
#
# COMPACT_ATOMS: atom_id res chain seq x y z
N MET A 1 1.64 17.99 11.10
CA MET A 1 2.59 17.05 10.45
C MET A 1 2.03 15.65 10.64
N ALA A 2 2.07 14.79 9.62
CA ALA A 2 1.63 13.41 9.78
C ALA A 2 2.65 12.64 10.63
N ASN A 3 2.18 11.89 11.63
CA ASN A 3 3.03 11.05 12.46
C ASN A 3 3.28 9.72 11.72
N TYR A 4 4.53 9.49 11.29
CA TYR A 4 4.92 8.25 10.62
C TYR A 4 5.47 7.23 11.61
N ARG A 5 5.22 5.94 11.33
CA ARG A 5 5.78 4.81 12.06
C ARG A 5 6.56 3.92 11.10
N THR A 6 7.68 3.38 11.56
CA THR A 6 8.45 2.40 10.79
C THR A 6 7.89 1.00 11.02
N VAL A 7 7.71 0.25 9.93
CA VAL A 7 7.32 -1.16 9.95
C VAL A 7 8.38 -1.99 9.24
N ARG A 8 8.57 -3.23 9.69
CA ARG A 8 9.47 -4.18 9.01
C ARG A 8 8.67 -4.90 7.93
N VAL A 9 9.21 -4.90 6.72
CA VAL A 9 8.66 -5.59 5.55
C VAL A 9 9.73 -6.54 5.02
N PRO A 10 9.39 -7.77 4.62
CA PRO A 10 10.35 -8.67 3.98
C PRO A 10 11.02 -8.01 2.78
N GLU A 11 12.34 -8.17 2.66
CA GLU A 11 13.14 -7.57 1.60
C GLU A 11 12.64 -7.99 0.21
N GLU A 12 12.41 -9.29 0.00
CA GLU A 12 11.88 -9.85 -1.26
C GLU A 12 10.57 -9.18 -1.71
N LEU A 13 9.70 -8.80 -0.75
CA LEU A 13 8.47 -8.12 -1.07
C LEU A 13 8.74 -6.68 -1.54
N VAL A 14 9.69 -5.98 -0.92
CA VAL A 14 10.10 -4.63 -1.35
C VAL A 14 10.75 -4.68 -2.73
N GLU A 15 11.59 -5.68 -3.00
CA GLU A 15 12.18 -5.90 -4.33
C GLU A 15 11.11 -6.16 -5.40
N THR A 16 10.10 -6.97 -5.05
CA THR A 16 8.96 -7.23 -5.93
C THR A 16 8.21 -5.94 -6.25
N VAL A 17 7.95 -5.09 -5.25
CA VAL A 17 7.32 -3.78 -5.45
C VAL A 17 8.17 -2.89 -6.35
N LEU A 18 9.49 -2.82 -6.12
CA LEU A 18 10.40 -2.03 -6.95
C LEU A 18 10.42 -2.52 -8.40
N SER A 19 10.42 -3.84 -8.61
CA SER A 19 10.34 -4.46 -9.94
C SER A 19 9.03 -4.09 -10.65
N LEU A 20 7.90 -4.12 -9.94
CA LEU A 20 6.59 -3.74 -10.47
C LEU A 20 6.55 -2.25 -10.87
N ILE A 21 7.04 -1.35 -10.02
CA ILE A 21 7.09 0.09 -10.31
C ILE A 21 8.00 0.39 -11.51
N LYS A 22 9.08 -0.37 -11.69
CA LYS A 22 9.97 -0.23 -12.85
C LYS A 22 9.29 -0.71 -14.14
N LYS A 23 8.64 -1.87 -14.11
CA LYS A 23 8.03 -2.51 -15.28
C LYS A 23 6.71 -1.87 -15.71
N ARG A 24 5.93 -1.34 -14.77
CA ARG A 24 4.60 -0.76 -15.04
C ARG A 24 4.57 0.72 -14.66
N LYS A 25 5.09 1.55 -15.56
CA LYS A 25 5.16 3.01 -15.39
C LYS A 25 3.79 3.67 -15.33
N GLU A 26 2.79 3.05 -15.94
CA GLU A 26 1.38 3.47 -15.89
C GLU A 26 0.79 3.44 -14.47
N LEU A 27 1.43 2.76 -13.51
CA LEU A 27 1.01 2.79 -12.11
C LEU A 27 1.29 4.13 -11.42
N GLY A 28 2.16 4.99 -11.98
CA GLY A 28 2.39 6.36 -11.50
C GLY A 28 3.15 6.51 -10.17
N TYR A 29 3.60 5.41 -9.56
CA TYR A 29 4.35 5.47 -8.29
C TYR A 29 5.80 5.90 -8.51
N ARG A 30 6.28 6.81 -7.64
CA ARG A 30 7.66 7.32 -7.65
C ARG A 30 8.57 6.55 -6.71
N SER A 31 8.01 5.85 -5.72
CA SER A 31 8.77 5.08 -4.73
C SER A 31 7.97 3.87 -4.21
N HIS A 32 8.69 2.89 -3.67
CA HIS A 32 8.08 1.76 -2.96
C HIS A 32 7.23 2.23 -1.77
N SER A 33 7.64 3.28 -1.05
CA SER A 33 6.87 3.85 0.06
C SER A 33 5.51 4.37 -0.39
N GLU A 34 5.44 5.08 -1.52
CA GLU A 34 4.18 5.59 -2.09
C GLU A 34 3.23 4.44 -2.44
N PHE A 35 3.77 3.39 -3.07
CA PHE A 35 3.02 2.18 -3.38
C PHE A 35 2.49 1.50 -2.10
N ILE A 36 3.34 1.28 -1.10
CA ILE A 36 2.98 0.58 0.13
C ILE A 36 1.91 1.37 0.90
N ILE A 37 2.07 2.69 1.02
CA ILE A 37 1.09 3.55 1.69
C ILE A 37 -0.27 3.47 1.01
N ASP A 38 -0.32 3.54 -0.33
CA ASP A 38 -1.56 3.46 -1.08
C ASP A 38 -2.20 2.06 -0.98
N ALA A 39 -1.42 0.99 -1.11
CA ALA A 39 -1.89 -0.39 -0.96
C ALA A 39 -2.49 -0.64 0.44
N VAL A 40 -1.82 -0.19 1.50
CA VAL A 40 -2.31 -0.31 2.87
C VAL A 40 -3.59 0.50 3.05
N ARG A 41 -3.65 1.74 2.55
CA ARG A 41 -4.84 2.59 2.62
C ARG A 41 -6.05 1.91 1.96
N ARG A 42 -5.91 1.47 0.70
CA ARG A 42 -6.97 0.79 -0.03
C ARG A 42 -7.49 -0.44 0.71
N ARG A 43 -6.58 -1.25 1.28
CA ARG A 43 -6.95 -2.44 2.03
C ARG A 43 -7.72 -2.11 3.32
N VAL A 44 -7.27 -1.11 4.06
CA VAL A 44 -7.94 -0.66 5.28
C VAL A 44 -9.34 -0.10 4.95
N GLU A 45 -9.45 0.74 3.92
CA GLU A 45 -10.74 1.28 3.48
C GLU A 45 -11.73 0.19 3.06
N GLU A 46 -11.28 -0.80 2.28
CA GLU A 46 -12.10 -1.93 1.86
C GLU A 46 -12.65 -2.70 3.08
N LEU A 47 -11.78 -2.99 4.06
CA LEU A 47 -12.16 -3.69 5.28
C LEU A 47 -13.13 -2.89 6.14
N LEU A 48 -12.95 -1.57 6.25
CA LEU A 48 -13.89 -0.70 6.97
C LEU A 48 -15.26 -0.69 6.31
N ARG A 49 -15.32 -0.49 4.97
CA ARG A 49 -16.59 -0.52 4.22
C ARG A 49 -17.32 -1.86 4.35
N ASN A 50 -16.58 -2.97 4.33
CA ASN A 50 -17.16 -4.31 4.47
C ASN A 50 -17.69 -4.57 5.89
N ASN A 51 -17.09 -3.97 6.92
CA ASN A 51 -17.58 -4.05 8.29
C ASN A 51 -18.83 -3.20 8.51
N GLU A 52 -18.95 -2.04 7.86
CA GLU A 52 -20.14 -1.19 7.94
C GLU A 52 -21.36 -1.84 7.26
N LYS A 53 -21.15 -2.51 6.11
CA LYS A 53 -22.20 -3.27 5.41
C LYS A 53 -22.75 -4.47 6.20
N GLN A 54 -22.01 -4.98 7.17
CA GLN A 54 -22.46 -6.11 8.01
C GLN A 54 -23.23 -5.64 9.26
N LYS A 55 -23.21 -4.34 9.58
CA LYS A 55 -23.89 -3.77 10.75
C LYS A 55 -25.25 -3.12 10.45
N ASN A 56 -25.57 -2.95 9.17
CA ASN A 56 -26.84 -2.41 8.66
C ASN A 56 -27.68 -3.52 8.05
#